data_AF-A0ABD4THA9-F1
#
_entry.id   AF-A0ABD4THA9-F1
#
_cell.length_a   1.000
_cell.length_b   1.000
_cell.length_c   1.000
_cell.angle_alpha   90.00
_cell.angle_beta   90.00
_cell.angle_gamma   90.00
#
_symmetry.space_group_name_H-M   'P 1'
#
loop_
_entity.id
_entity.type
_entity.pdbx_description
1 polymer ?
#
loop_
_entity_poly.entity_id
_entity_poly.type
_entity_poly.pdbx_seq_one_letter_code
_entity_poly.pdbx_strand_id
1 'polypeptide(L)'
;MDFNHLHCPECGEKTLNVEQPSDNEIWIKCSTCDLFIGLSEEEWHQIHNSPHLEKKIRALYEKDHPDIKIGHPCRLCLRRHEGGVVGICTRCLYKAIIIILVIMAITSFIVWFGIF
;
A
#
# COMPACT_ATOMS: atom_id res chain seq x y z
N MET A 1 12.64 10.92 -15.55
CA MET A 1 11.91 9.77 -16.12
C MET A 1 10.73 9.51 -15.23
N ASP A 2 9.51 9.66 -15.75
CA ASP A 2 8.28 9.64 -14.95
C ASP A 2 7.77 8.20 -14.73
N PHE A 3 8.07 7.62 -13.56
CA PHE A 3 7.52 6.33 -13.11
C PHE A 3 6.06 6.45 -12.62
N ASN A 4 5.41 7.59 -12.86
CA ASN A 4 4.05 7.96 -12.41
C ASN A 4 2.91 7.04 -12.92
N HIS A 5 3.23 6.00 -13.70
CA HIS A 5 2.26 5.03 -14.21
C HIS A 5 2.43 3.61 -13.68
N LEU A 6 3.48 3.30 -12.90
CA LEU A 6 3.70 1.94 -12.41
C LEU A 6 2.89 1.65 -11.16
N HIS A 7 2.12 0.56 -11.21
CA HIS A 7 1.40 0.04 -10.07
C HIS A 7 2.33 -0.73 -9.15
N CYS A 8 2.27 -0.41 -7.86
CA CYS A 8 2.97 -1.16 -6.83
C CYS A 8 2.42 -2.60 -6.75
N PRO A 9 3.25 -3.65 -6.82
CA PRO A 9 2.79 -5.03 -6.73
C PRO A 9 2.13 -5.33 -5.37
N GLU A 10 2.58 -4.67 -4.32
CA GLU A 10 2.11 -4.85 -2.96
C GLU A 10 0.81 -4.08 -2.69
N CYS A 11 0.78 -2.76 -2.89
CA CYS A 11 -0.38 -1.92 -2.56
C CYS A 11 -1.34 -1.63 -3.73
N GLY A 12 -0.91 -1.84 -4.98
CA GLY A 12 -1.68 -1.59 -6.20
C GLY A 12 -1.77 -0.12 -6.64
N GLU A 13 -1.21 0.81 -5.87
CA GLU A 13 -1.25 2.25 -6.18
C GLU A 13 -0.09 2.69 -7.09
N LYS A 14 -0.28 3.84 -7.76
CA LYS A 14 0.71 4.45 -8.67
C LYS A 14 1.68 5.36 -7.92
N THR A 15 2.38 4.78 -6.96
CA THR A 15 3.20 5.51 -5.96
C THR A 15 4.60 4.94 -5.84
N LEU A 16 5.05 4.26 -6.90
CA LEU A 16 6.36 3.64 -7.03
C LEU A 16 7.41 4.70 -7.39
N ASN A 17 8.41 4.85 -6.54
CA ASN A 17 9.53 5.78 -6.69
C ASN A 17 10.82 4.99 -6.90
N VAL A 18 11.69 5.50 -7.76
CA VAL A 18 13.02 4.93 -8.00
C VAL A 18 14.06 5.92 -7.49
N GLU A 19 14.86 5.47 -6.53
CA GLU A 19 15.97 6.21 -5.95
C GLU A 19 17.29 5.53 -6.36
N GLN A 20 18.31 6.32 -6.69
CA GLN A 20 19.65 5.81 -6.99
C GLN A 20 20.61 6.33 -5.91
N PRO A 21 20.82 5.59 -4.82
CA PRO A 21 21.70 6.01 -3.73
C PRO A 21 23.19 5.93 -4.07
N SER A 22 23.59 5.11 -5.05
CA SER A 22 24.97 4.99 -5.52
C SER A 22 25.03 4.64 -7.01
N ASP A 23 26.22 4.72 -7.62
CA ASP A 23 26.40 4.39 -9.03
C ASP A 23 25.99 2.94 -9.36
N ASN A 24 26.08 2.01 -8.40
CA ASN A 24 25.90 0.58 -8.64
C ASN A 24 24.58 0.01 -8.09
N GLU A 25 23.79 0.81 -7.37
CA GLU A 25 22.57 0.36 -6.69
C GLU A 25 21.38 1.23 -7.01
N ILE A 26 20.25 0.58 -7.30
CA ILE A 26 18.97 1.23 -7.59
C ILE A 26 17.92 0.67 -6.65
N TRP A 27 17.21 1.56 -5.98
CA TRP A 27 16.19 1.22 -5.00
C TRP A 27 14.82 1.62 -5.53
N ILE A 28 13.90 0.67 -5.57
CA ILE A 28 12.51 0.91 -5.90
C ILE A 28 11.71 0.88 -4.59
N LYS A 29 11.12 2.02 -4.23
CA LYS A 29 10.33 2.20 -3.01
C LYS A 29 8.89 2.55 -3.34
N CYS A 30 7.93 2.10 -2.54
CA CYS A 30 6.58 2.65 -2.60
C CYS A 30 6.43 3.75 -1.53
N SER A 31 5.78 4.86 -1.88
CA SER A 31 5.49 5.92 -0.89
C SER A 31 4.26 5.64 -0.03
N THR A 32 3.42 4.67 -0.41
CA THR A 32 2.22 4.28 0.35
C THR A 32 2.30 2.94 1.08
N CYS A 33 3.28 2.10 0.79
CA CYS A 33 3.56 0.87 1.55
C CYS A 33 5.06 0.72 1.78
N ASP A 34 5.44 -0.16 2.70
CA ASP A 34 6.85 -0.42 3.05
C ASP A 34 7.57 -1.29 1.99
N LEU A 35 7.11 -1.26 0.73
CA LEU A 35 7.75 -1.95 -0.37
C LEU A 35 9.14 -1.34 -0.59
N PHE A 36 10.14 -2.19 -0.52
CA PHE A 36 11.52 -1.86 -0.89
C PHE A 36 12.09 -3.00 -1.73
N ILE A 37 12.60 -2.64 -2.92
CA ILE A 37 13.30 -3.57 -3.81
C ILE A 37 14.64 -2.95 -4.14
N GLY A 38 15.72 -3.57 -3.65
CA GLY A 38 17.09 -3.22 -4.04
C GLY A 38 17.49 -4.02 -5.28
N LEU A 39 17.97 -3.33 -6.30
CA LEU A 39 18.45 -3.90 -7.56
C LEU A 39 19.86 -3.41 -7.83
N SER A 40 20.68 -4.25 -8.45
CA SER A 40 21.94 -3.79 -9.02
C SER A 40 21.70 -2.94 -10.27
N GLU A 41 22.66 -2.07 -10.61
CA GLU A 41 22.60 -1.25 -11.82
C GLU A 41 22.47 -2.11 -13.09
N GLU A 42 23.22 -3.22 -13.16
CA GLU A 42 23.19 -4.18 -14.28
C GLU A 42 21.80 -4.79 -14.46
N GLU A 43 21.17 -5.20 -13.36
CA GLU A 43 19.80 -5.71 -13.39
C GLU A 43 18.85 -4.63 -13.88
N TRP A 44 18.91 -3.42 -13.32
CA TRP A 44 18.09 -2.29 -13.75
C TRP A 44 18.23 -2.01 -15.26
N HIS A 45 19.45 -2.06 -15.79
CA HIS A 45 19.71 -1.88 -17.23
C HIS A 45 18.97 -2.89 -18.11
N GLN A 46 18.79 -4.14 -17.64
CA GLN A 46 18.06 -5.19 -18.34
C GLN A 46 16.53 -5.08 -18.23
N ILE A 47 16.03 -4.43 -17.17
CA ILE A 47 14.58 -4.30 -16.91
C ILE A 47 14.02 -3.03 -17.53
N HIS A 48 14.68 -1.87 -17.35
CA HIS A 48 14.12 -0.56 -17.67
C HIS A 48 13.80 -0.38 -19.17
N ASN A 49 14.58 -1.00 -20.05
CA ASN A 49 14.36 -0.95 -21.51
C ASN A 49 13.26 -1.92 -22.00
N SER A 50 12.70 -2.75 -21.12
CA SER A 50 11.66 -3.70 -21.50
C SER A 50 10.28 -3.04 -21.57
N PRO A 51 9.48 -3.28 -22.62
CA PRO A 51 8.08 -2.83 -22.68
C PRO A 51 7.18 -3.47 -21.61
N HIS A 52 7.68 -4.47 -20.87
CA HIS A 52 6.98 -5.17 -19.80
C HIS A 52 7.62 -4.96 -18.42
N LEU A 53 8.07 -3.74 -18.14
CA LEU A 53 8.72 -3.37 -16.88
C LEU A 53 7.89 -3.79 -15.63
N GLU A 54 6.58 -3.52 -15.64
CA GLU A 54 5.69 -3.85 -14.51
C GLU A 54 5.65 -5.36 -14.19
N LYS A 55 5.60 -6.20 -15.23
CA LYS A 55 5.60 -7.66 -15.06
C LYS A 55 6.94 -8.15 -14.51
N LYS A 56 8.06 -7.59 -14.97
CA LYS A 56 9.39 -7.96 -14.48
C LYS A 56 9.60 -7.52 -13.02
N ILE A 57 9.18 -6.31 -12.64
CA ILE A 57 9.24 -5.84 -11.25
C ILE A 57 8.40 -6.75 -10.34
N ARG A 58 7.20 -7.13 -10.78
CA ARG A 58 6.37 -8.09 -10.04
C ARG A 58 7.06 -9.45 -9.87
N ALA A 59 7.66 -9.98 -10.95
CA ALA A 59 8.36 -11.25 -10.92
C ALA A 59 9.61 -11.22 -10.02
N LEU A 60 10.34 -10.10 -9.98
CA LEU A 60 11.47 -9.89 -9.07
C LEU A 60 10.99 -9.87 -7.62
N TYR A 61 9.94 -9.10 -7.34
CA TYR A 61 9.35 -9.05 -6.01
C TYR A 61 8.87 -10.42 -5.52
N GLU A 62 8.20 -11.19 -6.38
CA GLU A 62 7.72 -12.54 -6.09
C GLU A 62 8.86 -13.55 -5.91
N LYS A 63 9.99 -13.36 -6.60
CA LYS A 63 11.20 -14.19 -6.43
C LYS A 63 11.90 -13.92 -5.09
N ASP A 64 12.01 -12.66 -4.68
CA ASP A 64 12.67 -12.29 -3.42
C ASP A 64 11.81 -12.51 -2.18
N HIS A 65 10.48 -12.55 -2.34
CA HIS A 65 9.54 -12.78 -1.24
C HIS A 65 8.56 -13.92 -1.60
N PRO A 66 8.98 -15.19 -1.46
CA PRO A 66 8.14 -16.35 -1.81
C PRO A 66 6.88 -16.48 -0.94
N ASP A 67 6.84 -15.82 0.22
CA ASP A 67 5.73 -15.82 1.17
C ASP A 67 4.80 -14.58 1.06
N ILE A 68 4.80 -13.86 -0.08
CA ILE A 68 3.83 -12.77 -0.29
C ILE A 68 2.41 -13.34 -0.25
N LYS A 69 1.77 -13.21 0.90
CA LYS A 69 0.32 -13.24 1.00
C LYS A 69 -0.16 -11.99 0.29
N ILE A 70 -0.54 -12.12 -0.99
CA ILE A 70 -1.20 -11.08 -1.76
C ILE A 70 -2.31 -10.51 -0.88
N GLY A 71 -2.06 -9.34 -0.27
CA GLY A 71 -2.95 -8.78 0.73
C GLY A 71 -4.36 -8.65 0.15
N HIS A 72 -5.37 -9.13 0.88
CA HIS A 72 -6.73 -8.97 0.41
C HIS A 72 -7.07 -7.47 0.29
N PRO A 73 -7.71 -7.04 -0.82
CA PRO A 73 -8.12 -5.65 -0.95
C PRO A 73 -9.14 -5.32 0.14
N CYS A 74 -8.93 -4.22 0.85
CA CYS A 74 -9.87 -3.74 1.84
C CYS A 74 -11.20 -3.38 1.19
N ARG A 75 -12.33 -3.81 1.77
CA ARG A 75 -13.67 -3.50 1.23
C ARG A 75 -14.04 -2.01 1.26
N LEU A 76 -13.47 -1.22 2.17
CA LEU A 76 -13.80 0.19 2.33
C LEU A 76 -12.91 1.12 1.49
N CYS A 77 -11.60 0.88 1.50
CA CYS A 77 -10.63 1.76 0.85
C CYS A 77 -10.03 1.18 -0.43
N LEU A 78 -10.39 -0.07 -0.79
CA LEU A 78 -9.84 -0.84 -1.92
C LEU A 78 -8.31 -1.03 -1.92
N ARG A 79 -7.59 -0.52 -0.91
CA ARG A 79 -6.15 -0.72 -0.75
C ARG A 79 -5.85 -2.12 -0.24
N ARG A 80 -4.81 -2.75 -0.77
CA ARG A 80 -4.25 -3.98 -0.21
C ARG A 80 -3.52 -3.66 1.09
N HIS A 81 -3.82 -4.43 2.12
CA HIS A 81 -3.17 -4.33 3.41
C HIS A 81 -2.87 -5.73 3.94
N GLU A 82 -1.72 -5.87 4.61
CA GLU A 82 -1.45 -7.02 5.45
C GLU A 82 -2.31 -6.94 6.71
N GLY A 83 -3.28 -7.85 6.83
CA GLY A 83 -4.06 -8.00 8.04
C GLY A 83 -5.27 -7.05 8.12
N GLY A 84 -6.41 -7.66 8.38
CA GLY A 84 -7.68 -6.99 8.60
C GLY A 84 -8.71 -8.00 9.09
N VAL A 85 -9.48 -7.62 10.11
CA VAL A 85 -10.60 -8.44 10.59
C VAL A 85 -11.77 -8.21 9.63
N VAL A 86 -12.33 -9.29 9.07
CA VAL A 86 -13.48 -9.24 8.15
C VAL A 86 -13.20 -8.45 6.85
N GLY A 87 -11.95 -8.47 6.35
CA GLY A 87 -11.59 -7.84 5.07
C GLY A 87 -11.61 -6.30 5.10
N ILE A 88 -11.52 -5.70 6.29
CA ILE A 88 -11.43 -4.25 6.51
C ILE A 88 -10.05 -3.91 7.07
N CYS A 89 -9.43 -2.86 6.53
CA CYS A 89 -8.13 -2.38 6.97
C CYS A 89 -8.18 -1.83 8.41
N THR A 90 -7.12 -1.98 9.20
CA THR A 90 -7.04 -1.45 10.58
C THR A 90 -7.33 0.04 10.67
N ARG A 91 -6.83 0.83 9.71
CA ARG A 91 -7.09 2.28 9.61
C ARG A 91 -8.57 2.60 9.36
N CYS A 92 -9.24 1.77 8.56
CA CYS A 92 -10.65 1.89 8.22
C CYS A 92 -11.51 1.52 9.43
N LEU A 93 -11.15 0.42 10.11
CA LEU A 93 -11.77 -0.04 11.34
C LEU A 93 -11.67 1.04 12.44
N TYR A 94 -10.49 1.62 12.62
CA TYR A 94 -10.26 2.67 13.60
C TYR A 94 -11.14 3.90 13.36
N LYS A 95 -11.24 4.36 12.11
CA LYS A 95 -12.17 5.45 11.74
C LYS A 95 -13.62 5.08 12.06
N ALA A 96 -14.05 3.86 11.75
CA ALA A 96 -15.41 3.41 12.05
C ALA A 96 -15.70 3.40 13.56
N ILE A 97 -14.76 2.90 14.37
CA ILE A 97 -14.87 2.89 15.84
C ILE A 97 -15.00 4.32 16.39
N ILE A 98 -14.18 5.26 15.92
CA ILE A 98 -14.28 6.67 16.33
C ILE A 98 -15.66 7.24 16.01
N ILE A 99 -16.17 7.03 14.80
CA ILE A 99 -17.48 7.52 14.39
C ILE A 99 -18.58 6.96 15.30
N ILE A 100 -18.52 5.66 15.62
CA ILE A 100 -19.47 5.01 16.54
C ILE A 100 -19.40 5.65 17.94
N LEU A 101 -18.20 5.87 18.47
CA LEU A 101 -18.00 6.51 19.78
C LEU A 101 -18.58 7.93 19.82
N VAL A 102 -18.37 8.71 18.76
CA VAL A 102 -18.93 10.07 18.64
C VAL A 102 -20.46 10.02 18.62
N ILE A 103 -21.06 9.10 17.86
CA ILE A 103 -22.52 8.93 17.83
C ILE A 103 -23.05 8.58 19.22
N MET A 104 -22.41 7.65 19.94
CA MET A 104 -22.81 7.28 21.31
C MET A 104 -22.75 8.46 22.28
N ALA A 105 -21.74 9.31 22.16
CA ALA A 105 -21.63 10.51 22.99
C ALA A 105 -22.74 11.52 22.68
N ILE A 106 -23.04 11.76 21.39
CA ILE A 106 -24.10 12.67 20.96
C ILE A 106 -25.47 12.18 21.41
N THR A 107 -25.77 10.89 21.25
CA THR A 107 -27.07 10.34 21.68
C THR A 107 -27.19 10.40 23.20
N SER A 108 -26.13 10.11 23.95
CA SER A 108 -26.12 10.29 25.41
C SER A 108 -26.38 11.74 25.81
N PHE A 109 -25.81 12.71 25.09
CA PHE A 109 -26.03 14.13 25.34
C PHE A 109 -27.48 14.54 25.06
N ILE A 110 -28.05 14.11 23.93
CA ILE A 110 -29.44 14.42 23.56
C ILE A 110 -30.42 13.81 24.57
N VAL A 111 -30.18 12.59 25.04
CA VAL A 111 -31.04 11.97 26.07
C VAL A 111 -30.96 12.76 27.39
N TRP A 112 -29.78 13.27 27.75
CA TRP A 112 -29.60 14.02 28.99
C TRP A 112 -30.20 15.44 28.93
N PHE A 113 -29.98 16.14 27.81
CA PHE A 113 -30.31 17.57 27.68
C PHE A 113 -31.54 17.86 26.82
N GLY A 114 -31.97 16.95 25.97
CA GLY A 114 -33.15 17.10 25.12
C GLY A 114 -34.47 16.67 25.77
N ILE A 115 -34.41 16.09 26.98
CA ILE A 115 -35.59 15.78 27.80
C ILE A 115 -35.95 16.95 28.75
N PHE A 116 -35.08 17.96 28.86
CA PHE A 116 -35.32 19.22 29.59
C PHE A 116 -35.81 20.31 28.64
#